data_AF-A0A924AS16-F1
#
_entry.id   AF-A0A924AS16-F1
#
_cell.length_a   1.000
_cell.length_b   1.000
_cell.length_c   1.000
_cell.angle_alpha   90.00
_cell.angle_beta   90.00
_cell.angle_gamma   90.00
#
_symmetry.space_group_name_H-M   'P 1'
#
loop_
_entity.id
_entity.type
_entity.pdbx_description
1 polymer ?
#
loop_
_entity_poly.entity_id
_entity_poly.type
_entity_poly.pdbx_seq_one_letter_code
_entity_poly.pdbx_strand_id
1 'polypeptide(L)'
;MSKKLFNVASMSLALMAAASLPLQAAAHELQAPSQGTGMTVVRDAETGKLRAPTAEEQGTMEAANAAKSRNFRVSPKPTMQRYHASGARGARLTDEFMSTSIALIKPDGSLEKQCFESSEAAVAAISAASTSTTIKLETE
;
A
#
# COMPACT_ATOMS: atom_id res chain seq x y z
N MET A 1 29.45 -1.40 65.04
CA MET A 1 30.82 -1.73 64.60
C MET A 1 30.70 -2.79 63.50
N SER A 2 31.28 -2.75 62.31
CA SER A 2 31.94 -1.76 61.46
C SER A 2 32.03 -2.42 60.07
N LYS A 3 31.64 -1.67 59.03
CA LYS A 3 32.08 -1.67 57.61
C LYS A 3 32.83 -2.90 57.05
N LYS A 4 32.36 -3.43 55.90
CA LYS A 4 33.10 -3.70 54.62
C LYS A 4 32.01 -3.86 53.52
N LEU A 5 31.75 -2.98 52.52
CA LEU A 5 32.59 -2.32 51.51
C LEU A 5 33.57 -3.28 50.83
N PHE A 6 33.08 -4.07 49.88
CA PHE A 6 33.90 -4.65 48.82
C PHE A 6 33.14 -4.68 47.49
N ASN A 7 33.72 -3.92 46.55
CA ASN A 7 33.82 -4.23 45.11
C ASN A 7 32.61 -3.97 44.21
N VAL A 8 32.26 -2.69 44.09
CA VAL A 8 31.75 -2.07 42.86
C VAL A 8 32.92 -1.99 41.87
N ALA A 9 33.28 -3.10 41.21
CA ALA A 9 34.41 -3.12 40.27
C ALA A 9 34.25 -4.17 39.15
N SER A 10 33.03 -4.57 38.82
CA SER A 10 32.76 -5.55 37.75
C SER A 10 31.70 -5.11 36.74
N MET A 11 31.19 -3.87 36.85
CA MET A 11 30.01 -3.43 36.09
C MET A 11 30.31 -2.33 35.05
N SER A 12 31.55 -2.29 34.54
CA SER A 12 31.97 -1.25 33.57
C SER A 12 32.57 -1.81 32.27
N LEU A 13 32.71 -3.13 32.11
CA LEU A 13 33.34 -3.73 30.92
C LEU A 13 32.39 -4.59 30.06
N ALA A 14 31.09 -4.64 30.38
CA ALA A 14 30.10 -5.37 29.60
C ALA A 14 29.30 -4.48 28.62
N LEU A 15 29.43 -3.15 28.71
CA LEU A 15 28.58 -2.21 27.96
C LEU A 15 29.15 -1.76 26.60
N MET A 16 30.37 -2.19 26.23
CA MET A 16 31.04 -1.78 24.98
C MET A 16 30.96 -2.82 23.84
N ALA A 17 30.25 -3.94 24.04
CA ALA A 17 30.10 -4.98 23.02
C ALA A 17 28.77 -4.94 22.24
N ALA A 18 27.87 -3.99 22.54
CA ALA A 18 26.53 -3.93 21.95
C ALA A 18 26.37 -2.90 20.81
N ALA A 19 27.44 -2.18 20.43
CA ALA A 19 27.34 -1.04 19.50
C ALA A 19 27.72 -1.35 18.04
N SER A 20 28.10 -2.59 17.68
CA SER A 20 28.69 -2.88 16.36
C SER A 20 27.81 -3.65 15.37
N LEU A 21 26.51 -3.87 15.61
CA LEU A 21 25.64 -4.56 14.64
C LEU A 21 24.27 -3.87 14.53
N PRO A 22 24.12 -2.97 13.54
CA PRO A 22 23.07 -3.22 12.55
C PRO A 22 23.55 -2.81 11.15
N LEU A 23 24.38 -3.62 10.49
CA LEU A 23 24.71 -3.42 9.07
C LEU A 23 24.23 -4.57 8.16
N GLN A 24 23.62 -5.62 8.69
CA GLN A 24 23.11 -6.76 7.91
C GLN A 24 21.57 -6.77 7.70
N ALA A 25 20.87 -5.65 7.84
CA ALA A 25 19.42 -5.60 7.59
C ALA A 25 19.01 -4.94 6.26
N ALA A 26 19.96 -4.41 5.47
CA ALA A 26 19.68 -3.64 4.25
C ALA A 26 20.05 -4.37 2.94
N ALA A 27 20.28 -5.69 2.98
CA ALA A 27 20.66 -6.48 1.81
C ALA A 27 19.68 -7.64 1.51
N HIS A 28 18.43 -7.54 1.99
CA HIS A 28 17.36 -8.25 1.31
C HIS A 28 16.84 -7.33 0.21
N GLU A 29 17.54 -7.36 -0.92
CA GLU A 29 16.99 -6.88 -2.17
C GLU A 29 15.54 -7.38 -2.24
N LEU A 30 14.62 -6.44 -2.48
CA LEU A 30 13.34 -6.78 -3.04
C LEU A 30 13.62 -7.39 -4.42
N GLN A 31 13.96 -8.68 -4.43
CA GLN A 31 13.71 -9.51 -5.59
C GLN A 31 12.19 -9.56 -5.67
N ALA A 32 11.60 -8.63 -6.43
CA ALA A 32 10.27 -8.82 -6.95
C ALA A 32 10.23 -10.26 -7.50
N PRO A 33 9.24 -11.10 -7.12
CA PRO A 33 9.18 -12.45 -7.64
C PRO A 33 9.23 -12.33 -9.16
N SER A 34 10.27 -12.89 -9.77
CA SER A 34 10.40 -12.92 -11.22
C SER A 34 9.13 -13.57 -11.75
N GLN A 35 8.22 -12.76 -12.29
CA GLN A 35 7.05 -13.23 -13.00
C GLN A 35 7.53 -13.83 -14.31
N GLY A 36 8.00 -15.07 -14.25
CA GLY A 36 8.66 -15.68 -15.38
C GLY A 36 9.31 -16.97 -14.93
N THR A 37 8.55 -18.05 -15.11
CA THR A 37 8.97 -19.47 -15.31
C THR A 37 7.86 -20.43 -14.87
N GLY A 38 6.59 -20.02 -14.94
CA GLY A 38 5.50 -20.99 -14.99
C GLY A 38 5.58 -21.73 -16.33
N MET A 39 5.68 -23.07 -16.29
CA MET A 39 5.60 -23.89 -17.49
C MET A 39 4.22 -23.68 -18.14
N THR A 40 4.21 -23.14 -19.36
CA THR A 40 2.97 -22.94 -20.12
C THR A 40 2.60 -24.22 -20.84
N VAL A 41 1.38 -24.71 -20.61
CA VAL A 41 0.79 -25.85 -21.30
C VAL A 41 -0.57 -25.46 -21.86
N VAL A 42 -0.89 -25.96 -23.05
CA VAL A 42 -2.20 -25.77 -23.68
C VAL A 42 -2.93 -27.09 -23.66
N ARG A 43 -4.23 -27.03 -23.39
CA ARG A 43 -5.11 -28.19 -23.45
C ARG A 43 -5.62 -28.34 -24.88
N ASP A 44 -5.36 -29.49 -25.49
CA ASP A 44 -5.86 -29.83 -26.81
C ASP A 44 -7.40 -29.98 -26.80
N ALA A 45 -8.07 -29.42 -27.80
CA ALA A 45 -9.52 -29.38 -27.90
C ALA A 45 -10.12 -30.76 -28.22
N GLU A 46 -9.43 -31.57 -29.02
CA GLU A 46 -9.93 -32.88 -29.46
C GLU A 46 -9.62 -33.97 -28.46
N THR A 47 -8.40 -33.97 -27.92
CA THR A 47 -7.91 -35.05 -27.04
C THR A 47 -7.97 -34.69 -25.56
N GLY A 48 -8.13 -33.41 -25.21
CA GLY A 48 -8.14 -32.94 -23.83
C GLY A 48 -6.80 -33.05 -23.10
N LYS A 49 -5.74 -33.52 -23.77
CA LYS A 49 -4.40 -33.72 -23.20
C LYS A 49 -3.65 -32.39 -23.10
N LEU A 50 -2.74 -32.31 -22.13
CA LEU A 50 -1.85 -31.16 -21.96
C LEU A 50 -0.65 -31.33 -22.91
N ARG A 51 -0.45 -30.36 -23.79
CA ARG A 51 0.67 -30.31 -24.74
C ARG A 51 1.41 -28.98 -24.66
N ALA A 52 2.60 -28.94 -25.23
CA ALA A 52 3.31 -27.69 -25.44
C ALA A 52 2.49 -26.77 -26.38
N PRO A 53 2.50 -25.45 -26.15
CA PRO A 53 1.88 -24.49 -27.04
C PRO A 53 2.57 -24.51 -28.40
N THR A 54 1.79 -24.35 -29.46
CA THR A 54 2.35 -24.01 -30.78
C THR A 54 2.78 -22.53 -30.79
N ALA A 55 3.64 -22.15 -31.74
CA ALA A 55 4.17 -20.78 -31.82
C ALA A 55 3.07 -19.71 -31.98
N GLU A 56 2.02 -20.02 -32.73
CA GLU A 56 0.87 -19.13 -32.95
C GLU A 56 0.03 -18.97 -31.67
N GLU A 57 -0.23 -20.07 -30.96
CA GLU A 57 -0.94 -20.07 -29.67
C GLU A 57 -0.13 -19.33 -28.59
N GLN A 58 1.20 -19.45 -28.61
CA GLN A 58 2.06 -18.71 -27.71
C GLN A 58 1.96 -17.21 -27.95
N GLY A 59 2.05 -16.75 -29.21
CA GLY A 59 1.93 -15.33 -29.55
C GLY A 59 0.58 -14.73 -29.15
N THR A 60 -0.51 -15.47 -29.35
CA THR A 60 -1.85 -15.01 -28.93
C THR A 60 -1.99 -14.94 -27.41
N MET A 61 -1.42 -15.89 -26.68
CA MET A 61 -1.44 -15.87 -25.22
C MET A 61 -0.58 -14.74 -24.64
N GLU A 62 0.60 -14.47 -25.22
CA GLU A 62 1.46 -13.35 -24.85
C GLU A 62 0.76 -12.00 -25.08
N ALA A 63 0.09 -11.83 -26.22
CA ALA A 63 -0.70 -10.64 -26.51
C ALA A 63 -1.88 -10.46 -25.53
N ALA A 64 -2.58 -11.54 -25.19
CA ALA A 64 -3.67 -11.53 -24.21
C ALA A 64 -3.17 -11.17 -22.80
N ASN A 65 -2.01 -11.69 -22.40
CA ASN A 65 -1.39 -11.37 -21.12
C ASN A 65 -0.91 -9.91 -21.07
N ALA A 66 -0.36 -9.39 -22.16
CA ALA A 66 0.01 -7.98 -22.27
C ALA A 66 -1.22 -7.05 -22.22
N ALA A 67 -2.34 -7.45 -22.80
CA ALA A 67 -3.59 -6.70 -22.69
C ALA A 67 -4.13 -6.70 -21.24
N LYS A 68 -4.12 -7.85 -20.56
CA LYS A 68 -4.51 -7.95 -19.15
C LYS A 68 -3.61 -7.12 -18.25
N SER A 69 -2.29 -7.18 -18.44
CA SER A 69 -1.34 -6.45 -17.59
C SER A 69 -1.52 -4.93 -17.64
N ARG A 70 -1.93 -4.37 -18.80
CA ARG A 70 -2.28 -2.95 -18.93
C ARG A 70 -3.51 -2.57 -18.07
N ASN A 71 -4.52 -3.44 -18.00
CA ASN A 71 -5.71 -3.18 -17.19
C ASN A 71 -5.43 -3.30 -15.68
N PHE A 72 -4.51 -4.17 -15.28
CA PHE A 72 -4.10 -4.30 -13.88
C PHE A 72 -3.28 -3.12 -13.36
N ARG A 73 -2.69 -2.27 -14.22
CA ARG A 73 -1.98 -1.05 -13.79
C ARG A 73 -2.91 0.03 -13.24
N VAL A 74 -4.20 -0.03 -13.57
CA VAL A 74 -5.22 0.92 -13.09
C VAL A 74 -5.98 0.37 -11.87
N SER A 75 -5.81 -0.92 -11.55
CA SER A 75 -6.48 -1.51 -10.40
C SER A 75 -5.77 -1.07 -9.10
N PRO A 76 -6.52 -0.64 -8.07
CA PRO A 76 -5.94 -0.38 -6.76
C PRO A 76 -5.13 -1.59 -6.30
N LYS A 77 -3.95 -1.35 -5.71
CA LYS A 77 -3.09 -2.44 -5.22
C LYS A 77 -3.93 -3.37 -4.33
N PRO A 78 -3.84 -4.69 -4.53
CA PRO A 78 -4.58 -5.62 -3.70
C PRO A 78 -4.25 -5.36 -2.24
N THR A 79 -5.28 -5.13 -1.41
CA THR A 79 -5.11 -4.93 0.02
C THR A 79 -4.35 -6.13 0.57
N MET A 80 -3.19 -5.89 1.19
CA MET A 80 -2.37 -6.98 1.74
C MET A 80 -3.13 -7.61 2.91
N GLN A 81 -3.86 -8.67 2.62
CA GLN A 81 -4.53 -9.49 3.61
C GLN A 81 -3.48 -10.20 4.46
N ARG A 82 -3.58 -10.04 5.78
CA ARG A 82 -2.77 -10.75 6.77
C ARG A 82 -3.59 -11.89 7.35
N TYR A 83 -2.99 -13.07 7.36
CA TYR A 83 -3.53 -14.27 7.96
C TYR A 83 -2.85 -14.49 9.30
N HIS A 84 -3.63 -14.69 10.36
CA HIS A 84 -3.13 -14.96 11.70
C HIS A 84 -3.22 -16.46 12.01
N ALA A 85 -2.35 -16.96 12.88
CA ALA A 85 -2.37 -18.37 13.32
C ALA A 85 -3.67 -18.78 14.02
N SER A 86 -4.43 -17.81 14.55
CA SER A 86 -5.76 -18.01 15.13
C SER A 86 -6.88 -18.21 14.10
N GLY A 87 -6.58 -18.12 12.79
CA GLY A 87 -7.58 -18.14 11.72
C GLY A 87 -8.22 -16.77 11.44
N ALA A 88 -7.87 -15.72 12.21
CA ALA A 88 -8.31 -14.36 11.91
C ALA A 88 -7.67 -13.84 10.61
N ARG A 89 -8.45 -13.07 9.84
CA ARG A 89 -8.02 -12.36 8.64
C ARG A 89 -8.10 -10.86 8.88
N GLY A 90 -7.02 -10.15 8.64
CA GLY A 90 -6.97 -8.69 8.69
C GLY A 90 -6.50 -8.12 7.36
N ALA A 91 -6.75 -6.82 7.13
CA ALA A 91 -6.15 -6.08 6.02
C ALA A 91 -5.57 -4.79 6.57
N ARG A 92 -4.42 -4.35 6.04
CA ARG A 92 -3.93 -3.00 6.30
C ARG A 92 -4.65 -2.05 5.34
N LEU A 93 -5.47 -1.18 5.90
CA LEU A 93 -6.06 -0.06 5.18
C LEU A 93 -5.15 1.16 5.38
N THR A 94 -4.68 1.69 4.27
CA THR A 94 -3.95 2.95 4.12
C THR A 94 -4.93 4.06 3.74
N ASP A 95 -4.50 5.32 3.82
CA ASP A 95 -5.35 6.49 3.56
C ASP A 95 -6.00 6.50 2.16
N GLU A 96 -5.40 5.77 1.20
CA GLU A 96 -5.96 5.55 -0.15
C GLU A 96 -7.29 4.75 -0.16
N PHE A 97 -7.62 4.07 0.94
CA PHE A 97 -8.89 3.36 1.13
C PHE A 97 -9.90 4.15 1.98
N MET A 98 -9.59 5.40 2.33
CA MET A 98 -10.46 6.27 3.12
C MET A 98 -11.15 7.31 2.25
N SER A 99 -12.48 7.29 2.21
CA SER A 99 -13.28 8.37 1.61
C SER A 99 -13.52 9.49 2.63
N THR A 100 -13.34 10.74 2.21
CA THR A 100 -13.62 11.92 3.04
C THR A 100 -14.88 12.62 2.53
N SER A 101 -15.85 12.89 3.41
CA SER A 101 -17.04 13.67 3.06
C SER A 101 -17.02 15.04 3.75
N ILE A 102 -17.22 16.10 2.98
CA ILE A 102 -17.33 17.47 3.50
C ILE A 102 -18.78 17.89 3.41
N ALA A 103 -19.28 18.55 4.45
CA ALA A 103 -20.55 19.24 4.44
C ALA A 103 -20.30 20.76 4.46
N LEU A 104 -20.89 21.48 3.50
CA LEU A 104 -20.83 22.93 3.37
C LEU A 104 -22.19 23.52 3.77
N ILE A 105 -22.18 24.49 4.67
CA ILE A 105 -23.37 25.29 4.98
C ILE A 105 -23.41 26.45 3.99
N LYS A 106 -24.50 26.54 3.23
CA LYS A 106 -24.76 27.64 2.31
C LYS A 106 -25.29 28.87 3.07
N PRO A 107 -25.23 30.07 2.46
CA PRO A 107 -25.78 31.30 3.08
C PRO A 107 -27.28 31.24 3.39
N ASP A 108 -28.02 30.35 2.71
CA ASP A 108 -29.44 30.08 2.95
C ASP A 108 -29.69 29.11 4.12
N GLY A 109 -28.64 28.62 4.79
CA GLY A 109 -28.71 27.65 5.88
C GLY A 109 -28.84 26.19 5.43
N SER A 110 -28.86 25.90 4.13
CA SER A 110 -28.91 24.54 3.61
C SER A 110 -27.53 23.86 3.65
N LEU A 111 -27.53 22.53 3.78
CA LEU A 111 -26.32 21.71 3.81
C LEU A 111 -26.10 21.01 2.47
N GLU A 112 -24.94 21.21 1.87
CA GLU A 112 -24.48 20.45 0.71
C GLU A 112 -23.37 19.48 1.12
N LYS A 113 -23.50 18.21 0.75
CA LYS A 113 -22.49 17.18 1.05
C LYS A 113 -21.74 16.79 -0.21
N GLN A 114 -20.42 16.85 -0.18
CA GLN A 114 -19.54 16.38 -1.25
C GLN A 114 -18.63 15.27 -0.72
N CYS A 115 -18.53 14.17 -1.47
CA CYS A 115 -17.69 13.04 -1.13
C CYS A 115 -16.46 13.03 -2.03
N PHE A 116 -15.29 12.88 -1.43
CA PHE A 116 -14.01 12.81 -2.11
C PHE A 116 -13.32 11.47 -1.80
N GLU A 117 -12.66 10.92 -2.81
CA GLU A 117 -11.90 9.67 -2.68
C GLU A 117 -10.55 9.87 -1.98
N SER A 118 -10.07 11.11 -1.88
CA SER A 118 -8.84 11.43 -1.16
C SER A 118 -9.01 12.63 -0.21
N SER A 119 -8.26 12.61 0.88
CA SER A 119 -8.23 13.70 1.87
C SER A 119 -7.63 14.98 1.27
N GLU A 120 -6.65 14.86 0.38
CA GLU A 120 -6.02 16.01 -0.28
C GLU A 120 -6.99 16.76 -1.19
N ALA A 121 -7.81 16.04 -1.96
CA ALA A 121 -8.85 16.64 -2.79
C ALA A 121 -9.93 17.34 -1.93
N ALA A 122 -10.27 16.74 -0.79
CA ALA A 122 -11.18 17.33 0.18
C ALA A 122 -10.62 18.66 0.75
N VAL A 123 -9.34 18.68 1.18
CA VAL A 123 -8.69 19.89 1.70
C VAL A 123 -8.60 20.99 0.64
N ALA A 124 -8.29 20.64 -0.61
CA ALA A 124 -8.29 21.58 -1.73
C ALA A 124 -9.68 22.18 -2.00
N ALA A 125 -10.75 21.38 -1.87
CA ALA A 125 -12.11 21.89 -2.00
C ALA A 125 -12.49 22.87 -0.88
N ILE A 126 -12.05 22.61 0.36
CA ILE A 126 -12.28 23.53 1.50
C ILE A 126 -11.53 24.85 1.30
N SER A 127 -10.26 24.81 0.86
CA SER A 127 -9.46 26.02 0.65
C SER A 127 -9.95 26.85 -0.54
N ALA A 128 -10.48 26.23 -1.59
CA ALA A 128 -11.14 26.92 -2.68
C ALA A 128 -12.49 27.55 -2.24
N ALA A 129 -13.23 26.87 -1.36
CA ALA A 129 -14.49 27.40 -0.82
C ALA A 129 -14.28 28.61 0.11
N SER A 130 -13.20 28.62 0.91
CA SER A 130 -12.90 29.73 1.83
C SER A 130 -12.42 31.00 1.11
N THR A 131 -11.80 30.86 -0.07
CA THR A 131 -11.34 32.00 -0.88
C THR A 131 -12.45 32.67 -1.69
N SER A 132 -13.52 31.95 -2.03
CA SER A 132 -14.68 32.50 -2.77
C SER A 132 -15.62 33.35 -1.90
N THR A 133 -15.54 33.23 -0.57
CA THR A 133 -16.39 34.00 0.36
C THR A 133 -15.92 35.45 0.55
N THR A 134 -14.69 35.80 0.13
CA THR A 134 -14.09 37.13 0.37
C THR A 134 -14.34 38.15 -0.76
N ILE A 135 -15.04 37.80 -1.85
CA ILE A 135 -15.32 38.73 -2.97
C ILE A 135 -16.83 38.90 -3.17
N LYS A 136 -17.53 39.43 -2.16
CA LYS A 136 -18.81 40.16 -2.34
C LYS A 136 -19.21 40.91 -1.07
N LEU A 137 -18.35 41.82 -0.63
CA LEU A 137 -18.74 42.96 0.19
C LEU A 137 -18.29 44.20 -0.58
N GLU A 138 -19.22 45.15 -0.76
CA GLU A 138 -19.10 46.42 -1.51
C GLU A 138 -19.22 46.19 -3.05
N THR A 139 -20.12 46.84 -3.80
CA THR A 139 -20.67 48.20 -3.71
C THR A 139 -21.99 48.32 -4.53
N GLU A 140 -22.87 49.21 -4.05
CA GLU A 140 -24.04 49.87 -4.69
C GLU A 140 -25.36 49.10 -4.90
#